data_AF-A0A8J6JH43-F1
#
_entry.id   AF-A0A8J6JH43-F1
#
_cell.length_a   1.000
_cell.length_b   1.000
_cell.length_c   1.000
_cell.angle_alpha   90.00
_cell.angle_beta   90.00
_cell.angle_gamma   90.00
#
_symmetry.space_group_name_H-M   'P 1'
#
loop_
_entity.id
_entity.type
_entity.pdbx_description
1 polymer ?
#
loop_
_entity_poly.entity_id
_entity_poly.type
_entity_poly.pdbx_seq_one_letter_code
_entity_poly.pdbx_strand_id
1 'polypeptide(L)'
;MTIQPIQTPVAAATPRMRQAAEAFEGQVLSLMLKPIFATANNARSAFGGGAAEEQWQPMMTEAYATRMARAGGLGIRDMVLGHMLRIQEAQQQESRP
;
A
#
# COMPACT_ATOMS: atom_id res chain seq x y z
N MET A 1 11.50 -31.90 -13.03
CA MET A 1 11.35 -30.86 -11.98
C MET A 1 10.10 -30.08 -12.33
N THR A 2 8.95 -30.44 -11.76
CA THR A 2 7.67 -29.77 -12.02
C THR A 2 7.64 -28.47 -11.23
N ILE A 3 7.62 -27.35 -11.94
CA ILE A 3 7.41 -26.03 -11.34
C ILE A 3 5.90 -25.91 -11.11
N GLN A 4 5.45 -26.06 -9.86
CA GLN A 4 4.06 -25.80 -9.53
C GLN A 4 3.78 -24.30 -9.68
N PRO A 5 2.71 -23.90 -10.41
CA PRO A 5 2.33 -22.50 -10.47
C PRO A 5 1.93 -22.01 -9.07
N ILE A 6 2.39 -20.82 -8.73
CA ILE A 6 1.97 -20.12 -7.51
C ILE A 6 0.50 -19.74 -7.70
N GLN A 7 -0.42 -20.63 -7.33
CA GLN A 7 -1.85 -20.33 -7.35
C GLN A 7 -2.10 -19.23 -6.33
N THR A 8 -2.29 -18.00 -6.81
CA THR A 8 -2.60 -16.86 -5.97
C THR A 8 -4.03 -17.02 -5.47
N PRO A 9 -4.31 -16.96 -4.16
CA PRO A 9 -5.67 -17.15 -3.63
C PRO A 9 -6.57 -15.92 -3.85
N VAL A 10 -6.39 -15.20 -4.98
CA VAL A 10 -7.12 -13.96 -5.30
C VAL A 10 -8.62 -14.22 -5.51
N ALA A 11 -8.99 -15.44 -5.92
CA ALA A 11 -10.39 -15.81 -6.16
C ALA A 11 -11.26 -15.82 -4.89
N ALA A 12 -10.67 -16.10 -3.72
CA ALA A 12 -11.38 -16.19 -2.43
C ALA A 12 -11.50 -14.84 -1.71
N ALA A 13 -10.75 -13.81 -2.14
CA ALA A 13 -10.76 -12.51 -1.49
C ALA A 13 -12.07 -11.75 -1.70
N THR A 14 -12.59 -11.16 -0.62
CA THR A 14 -13.71 -10.22 -0.72
C THR A 14 -13.23 -8.86 -1.28
N PRO A 15 -14.12 -8.07 -1.92
CA PRO A 15 -13.78 -6.71 -2.34
C PRO A 15 -13.25 -5.84 -1.20
N ARG A 16 -13.78 -6.03 0.02
CA ARG A 16 -13.34 -5.32 1.23
C ARG A 16 -11.91 -5.67 1.61
N MET A 17 -11.50 -6.93 1.49
CA MET A 17 -10.12 -7.34 1.77
C MET A 17 -9.15 -6.77 0.75
N ARG A 18 -9.52 -6.77 -0.54
CA ARG A 18 -8.72 -6.14 -1.60
C ARG A 18 -8.54 -4.65 -1.33
N GLN A 19 -9.62 -3.94 -0.98
CA GLN A 19 -9.56 -2.51 -0.66
C GLN A 19 -8.71 -2.23 0.59
N ALA A 20 -8.83 -3.06 1.62
CA ALA A 20 -8.01 -2.92 2.83
C ALA A 20 -6.51 -3.14 2.54
N ALA A 21 -6.18 -4.14 1.73
CA ALA A 21 -4.80 -4.41 1.32
C ALA A 21 -4.22 -3.30 0.43
N GLU A 22 -5.01 -2.74 -0.49
CA GLU A 22 -4.62 -1.55 -1.28
C GLU A 22 -4.38 -0.34 -0.39
N ALA A 23 -5.28 -0.07 0.57
CA ALA A 23 -5.15 1.05 1.50
C ALA A 23 -3.91 0.90 2.41
N PHE A 24 -3.58 -0.33 2.81
CA PHE A 24 -2.37 -0.63 3.55
C PHE A 24 -1.12 -0.33 2.70
N GLU A 25 -1.09 -0.79 1.46
CA GLU A 25 0.02 -0.50 0.54
C GLU A 25 0.17 1.01 0.30
N GLY A 26 -0.93 1.76 0.19
CA GLY A 26 -0.92 3.22 0.11
C GLY A 26 -0.26 3.87 1.31
N GLN A 27 -0.53 3.40 2.53
CA GLN A 27 0.13 3.91 3.74
C GLN A 27 1.63 3.59 3.75
N VAL A 28 2.02 2.37 3.38
CA VAL A 28 3.43 1.98 3.29
C VAL A 28 4.17 2.84 2.25
N LEU A 29 3.57 3.04 1.08
CA LEU A 29 4.11 3.92 0.04
C LEU A 29 4.24 5.37 0.53
N SER A 30 3.27 5.87 1.31
CA SER A 30 3.37 7.20 1.91
C SER A 30 4.59 7.31 2.83
N LEU A 31 4.84 6.30 3.66
CA LEU A 31 6.03 6.25 4.51
C LEU A 31 7.33 6.21 3.70
N MET A 32 7.36 5.49 2.58
CA MET A 32 8.53 5.42 1.70
C MET A 32 8.76 6.72 0.91
N LEU A 33 7.70 7.43 0.54
CA LEU A 33 7.80 8.68 -0.21
C LEU A 33 8.19 9.88 0.67
N LYS A 34 7.86 9.86 1.97
CA LYS A 34 8.24 10.92 2.93
C LYS A 34 9.72 11.34 2.83
N PRO A 35 10.72 10.44 2.91
CA PRO A 35 12.12 10.83 2.81
C PRO A 35 12.50 11.38 1.42
N ILE A 36 11.88 10.90 0.34
CA ILE A 36 12.14 11.40 -1.02
C ILE A 36 11.70 12.86 -1.15
N PHE A 37 10.52 13.21 -0.61
CA PHE A 37 10.07 14.59 -0.61
C PHE A 37 10.78 15.47 0.43
N ALA A 38 11.24 14.89 1.54
CA ALA A 38 12.06 15.60 2.51
C ALA A 38 13.43 15.99 1.95
N THR A 39 14.04 15.14 1.10
CA THR A 39 15.31 15.44 0.42
C THR A 39 15.13 16.32 -0.81
N ALA A 40 13.99 16.22 -1.50
CA ALA A 40 13.61 17.12 -2.59
C ALA A 40 13.11 18.49 -2.11
N ASN A 41 13.08 18.74 -0.79
CA ASN A 41 12.49 19.93 -0.19
C ASN A 41 13.30 21.20 -0.50
N ASN A 42 13.03 21.78 -1.66
CA ASN A 42 13.51 23.08 -2.09
C ASN A 42 12.65 24.24 -1.55
N ALA A 43 11.70 24.00 -0.63
CA ALA A 43 10.82 25.03 -0.08
C ALA A 43 11.57 26.17 0.60
N ARG A 44 12.81 25.91 1.08
CA ARG A 44 13.72 26.92 1.65
C ARG A 44 14.72 27.50 0.64
N SER A 45 14.64 27.10 -0.63
CA SER A 45 15.43 27.71 -1.70
C SER A 45 14.82 29.04 -2.13
N ALA A 46 15.61 29.90 -2.78
CA ALA A 46 15.16 31.20 -3.28
C ALA A 46 13.98 31.13 -4.26
N PHE A 47 13.66 29.95 -4.81
CA PHE A 47 12.57 29.71 -5.75
C PHE A 47 11.52 28.71 -5.23
N GLY A 48 11.53 28.37 -3.94
CA GLY A 48 10.57 27.45 -3.31
C GLY A 48 9.28 28.13 -2.83
N GLY A 49 8.23 27.35 -2.59
CA GLY A 49 6.92 27.82 -2.10
C GLY A 49 6.85 28.12 -0.60
N GLY A 50 7.99 28.08 0.11
CA GLY A 50 8.09 28.46 1.52
C GLY A 50 7.27 27.58 2.47
N ALA A 51 6.91 28.15 3.63
CA ALA A 51 6.18 27.44 4.69
C ALA A 51 4.78 26.94 4.24
N ALA A 52 4.17 27.59 3.24
CA ALA A 52 2.89 27.16 2.70
C ALA A 52 3.03 25.80 1.99
N GLU A 53 4.04 25.64 1.13
CA GLU A 53 4.34 24.38 0.45
C GLU A 53 4.64 23.24 1.45
N GLU A 54 5.40 23.54 2.51
CA GLU A 54 5.74 22.57 3.56
C GLU A 54 4.49 22.01 4.26
N GLN A 55 3.45 22.83 4.45
CA GLN A 55 2.20 22.39 5.08
C GLN A 55 1.34 21.49 4.17
N TRP A 56 1.39 21.68 2.85
CA TRP A 56 0.62 20.88 1.88
C TRP A 56 1.36 19.62 1.40
N GLN A 57 2.67 19.55 1.61
CA GLN A 57 3.53 18.45 1.17
C GLN A 57 3.10 17.06 1.70
N PRO A 58 2.66 16.89 2.96
CA PRO A 58 2.16 15.60 3.44
C PRO A 58 0.92 15.11 2.67
N MET A 59 -0.04 16.02 2.41
CA MET A 59 -1.27 15.70 1.68
C MET A 59 -0.98 15.30 0.23
N MET A 60 -0.04 16.00 -0.41
CA MET A 60 0.42 15.66 -1.76
C MET A 60 1.12 14.30 -1.77
N THR A 61 1.97 14.03 -0.79
CA THR A 61 2.68 12.75 -0.64
C THR A 61 1.70 11.58 -0.52
N GLU A 62 0.64 11.74 0.28
CA GLU A 62 -0.40 10.74 0.44
C GLU A 62 -1.22 10.51 -0.84
N ALA A 63 -1.54 11.58 -1.57
CA ALA A 63 -2.23 11.49 -2.85
C ALA A 63 -1.40 10.71 -3.89
N TYR A 64 -0.10 10.98 -3.96
CA TYR A 64 0.82 10.21 -4.82
C TYR A 64 0.89 8.75 -4.40
N ALA A 65 1.09 8.48 -3.11
CA ALA A 65 1.15 7.12 -2.58
C ALA A 65 -0.11 6.30 -2.91
N THR A 66 -1.28 6.89 -2.70
CA THR A 66 -2.58 6.27 -3.01
C THR A 66 -2.73 5.97 -4.50
N ARG A 67 -2.32 6.92 -5.36
CA ARG A 67 -2.37 6.72 -6.82
C ARG A 67 -1.40 5.63 -7.26
N MET A 68 -0.21 5.55 -6.66
CA MET A 68 0.77 4.50 -6.92
C MET A 68 0.25 3.11 -6.52
N ALA A 69 -0.35 2.98 -5.33
CA ALA A 69 -0.99 1.74 -4.88
C ALA A 69 -2.08 1.27 -5.84
N ARG A 70 -2.92 2.20 -6.34
CA ARG A 70 -3.97 1.91 -7.33
C ARG A 70 -3.43 1.49 -8.69
N ALA A 71 -2.39 2.17 -9.17
CA ALA A 71 -1.84 1.97 -10.51
C ALA A 71 -1.03 0.67 -10.67
N GLY A 72 -0.73 -0.03 -9.58
CA GLY A 72 0.03 -1.29 -9.62
C GLY A 72 0.81 -1.57 -8.34
N GLY A 73 1.14 -0.53 -7.56
CA GLY A 73 1.80 -0.67 -6.28
C GLY A 73 3.17 -1.33 -6.36
N LEU A 74 3.59 -1.95 -5.26
CA LEU A 74 4.83 -2.72 -5.13
C LEU A 74 4.55 -4.23 -4.94
N GLY A 75 3.28 -4.65 -5.02
CA GLY A 75 2.84 -6.02 -4.74
C GLY A 75 2.65 -6.31 -3.26
N ILE A 76 2.76 -5.31 -2.38
CA ILE A 76 2.53 -5.45 -0.94
C ILE A 76 1.07 -5.82 -0.68
N ARG A 77 0.15 -5.25 -1.45
CA ARG A 77 -1.28 -5.58 -1.35
C ARG A 77 -1.54 -7.08 -1.57
N ASP A 78 -0.84 -7.73 -2.49
CA ASP A 78 -1.06 -9.14 -2.82
C ASP A 78 -0.52 -10.04 -1.71
N MET A 79 0.64 -9.70 -1.15
CA MET A 79 1.19 -10.38 0.02
C MET A 79 0.24 -10.29 1.21
N VAL A 80 -0.23 -9.08 1.53
CA VAL A 80 -1.16 -8.83 2.64
C VAL A 80 -2.47 -9.58 2.44
N LEU A 81 -3.00 -9.58 1.21
CA LEU A 81 -4.22 -10.31 0.87
C LEU A 81 -4.06 -11.82 1.11
N GLY A 82 -2.93 -12.40 0.67
CA GLY A 82 -2.61 -13.80 0.92
C GLY A 82 -2.46 -14.14 2.41
N HIS A 83 -1.96 -13.21 3.23
CA HIS A 83 -1.93 -13.36 4.69
C HIS A 83 -3.33 -13.31 5.30
N MET A 84 -4.17 -12.35 4.89
CA MET A 84 -5.53 -12.21 5.39
C MET A 84 -6.39 -13.46 5.09
N LEU A 85 -6.23 -14.04 3.90
CA LEU A 85 -6.94 -15.27 3.51
C LEU A 85 -6.54 -16.47 4.36
N ARG A 86 -5.23 -16.67 4.60
CA ARG A 86 -4.75 -17.75 5.48
C ARG A 86 -5.31 -17.64 6.89
N ILE A 87 -5.41 -16.42 7.43
CA ILE A 87 -6.00 -16.19 8.75
C ILE A 87 -7.50 -16.54 8.76
N GLN A 88 -8.23 -16.17 7.70
CA GLN A 88 -9.64 -16.50 7.57
C GLN A 88 -9.88 -18.01 7.43
N GLU A 89 -9.06 -18.71 6.65
CA GLU A 89 -9.14 -20.16 6.49
C GLU A 89 -8.91 -20.87 7.83
N ALA A 90 -7.88 -20.46 8.59
CA ALA A 90 -7.61 -21.02 9.92
C ALA A 90 -8.79 -20.83 10.89
N GLN A 91 -9.41 -19.64 10.90
CA GLN A 91 -10.58 -19.35 11.74
C GLN A 91 -11.82 -20.17 11.34
N GLN A 92 -12.02 -20.40 10.04
CA GLN A 92 -13.12 -21.23 9.54
C GLN A 92 -12.94 -22.70 9.90
N GLN A 93 -11.69 -23.20 9.94
CA GLN A 93 -11.37 -24.57 10.33
C GLN A 93 -11.65 -24.83 11.80
N GLU A 94 -11.35 -23.86 12.68
CA GLU A 94 -11.60 -23.93 14.12
C GLU A 94 -13.08 -23.82 14.47
N SER A 95 -13.88 -23.18 13.60
CA SER A 95 -15.33 -23.04 13.78
C SER A 95 -16.14 -24.26 13.31
N ARG A 96 -15.48 -25.27 12.73
CA ARG A 96 -16.13 -26.47 12.19
C ARG A 96 -16.07 -27.59 13.25
N PRO A 97 -17.21 -28.07 13.76
CA PRO A 97 -17.26 -29.10 14.82
C PRO A 97 -16.75 -30.46 14.36
#